data_AF-A0A7W6W9Y2-F1
#
_entry.id   AF-A0A7W6W9Y2-F1
#
_cell.length_a   1.000
_cell.length_b   1.000
_cell.length_c   1.000
_cell.angle_alpha   90.00
_cell.angle_beta   90.00
_cell.angle_gamma   90.00
#
_symmetry.space_group_name_H-M   'P 1'
#
loop_
_entity.id
_entity.type
_entity.pdbx_description
1 polymer ?
#
loop_
_entity_poly.entity_id
_entity_poly.type
_entity_poly.pdbx_seq_one_letter_code
_entity_poly.pdbx_strand_id
1 'polypeptide(L)'
;MRAVILILLTVLALSGMSGGMVTPAWTAEDDALGDAGSAYCGAVARQCGLACQGGTEPGSAASAACEARCAVERAACEAQDALSGVEPWLDDKAEKLDRFMDGFEADPEADPGDPGAVPSPGERTSEACRAARDQCMSRCDARFGDDYARSGCESVCALNRATCEATAGLETARPLIEREAERLQDFFDALRGHGDTPPPPPPPLDAPDPDGDGILDI
;
A
#
# COMPACT_ATOMS: atom_id res chain seq x y z
N MET A 1 -47.26 -19.49 27.55
CA MET A 1 -46.27 -19.32 26.45
C MET A 1 -46.55 -18.10 25.56
N ARG A 2 -47.75 -17.93 24.98
CA ARG A 2 -48.06 -16.74 24.14
C ARG A 2 -47.86 -15.38 24.82
N ALA A 3 -48.15 -15.26 26.12
CA ALA A 3 -47.95 -14.02 26.87
C ALA A 3 -46.48 -13.65 27.09
N VAL A 4 -45.58 -14.64 27.16
CA VAL A 4 -44.13 -14.42 27.39
C VAL A 4 -43.46 -13.93 26.10
N ILE A 5 -43.91 -14.40 24.94
CA ILE A 5 -43.39 -13.99 23.63
C ILE A 5 -43.74 -12.52 23.33
N LEU A 6 -44.94 -12.07 23.71
CA LEU A 6 -45.36 -10.68 23.51
C LEU A 6 -44.59 -9.68 24.38
N ILE A 7 -44.16 -10.07 25.57
CA ILE A 7 -43.36 -9.22 26.47
C ILE A 7 -41.90 -9.12 25.97
N LEU A 8 -41.35 -10.20 25.42
CA LEU A 8 -39.99 -10.19 24.85
C LEU A 8 -39.89 -9.32 23.59
N LEU A 9 -40.92 -9.33 22.73
CA LEU A 9 -40.95 -8.52 21.52
C LEU A 9 -41.08 -7.01 21.80
N THR A 10 -41.81 -6.60 22.84
CA THR A 10 -41.92 -5.18 23.21
C THR A 10 -40.65 -4.65 23.88
N VAL A 11 -39.94 -5.47 24.65
CA VAL A 11 -38.65 -5.08 25.25
C VAL A 11 -37.56 -4.93 24.18
N LEU A 12 -37.54 -5.80 23.16
CA LEU A 12 -36.62 -5.69 22.02
C LEU A 12 -36.91 -4.49 21.11
N ALA A 13 -38.17 -4.08 20.95
CA ALA A 13 -38.52 -2.91 20.15
C ALA A 13 -38.16 -1.57 20.83
N LEU A 14 -38.14 -1.51 22.16
CA LEU A 14 -37.77 -0.28 22.89
C LEU A 14 -36.27 -0.10 23.12
N SER A 15 -35.44 -1.14 22.96
CA SER A 15 -34.00 -1.07 23.20
C SER A 15 -33.17 -0.65 21.97
N GLY A 16 -33.82 -0.39 20.83
CA GLY A 16 -33.14 -0.04 19.57
C GLY A 16 -32.89 1.46 19.30
N MET A 17 -33.24 2.39 20.20
CA MET A 17 -33.25 3.83 19.90
C MET A 17 -32.30 4.73 20.71
N SER A 18 -31.34 4.20 21.48
CA SER A 18 -30.48 5.03 22.35
C SER A 18 -28.99 4.66 22.32
N GLY A 19 -28.47 4.32 21.14
CA GLY A 19 -27.04 4.21 20.87
C GLY A 19 -26.44 5.48 20.27
N GLY A 20 -26.72 6.66 20.84
CA GLY A 20 -26.01 7.88 20.50
C GLY A 20 -24.60 7.80 21.05
N MET A 21 -23.64 7.39 20.23
CA MET A 21 -22.22 7.51 20.56
C MET A 21 -21.93 9.00 20.75
N VAL A 22 -21.54 9.37 21.98
CA VAL A 22 -21.00 10.70 22.29
C VAL A 22 -19.66 10.78 21.57
N THR A 23 -19.63 11.41 20.40
CA THR A 23 -18.37 11.75 19.75
C THR A 23 -17.65 12.80 20.61
N PRO A 24 -16.32 12.67 20.79
CA PRO A 24 -15.54 13.64 21.54
C PRO A 24 -15.64 15.02 20.87
N ALA A 25 -15.82 16.07 21.68
CA ALA A 25 -16.07 17.46 21.27
C ALA A 25 -14.91 18.17 20.53
N TRP A 26 -13.97 17.43 19.97
CA TRP A 26 -12.80 17.95 19.24
C TRP A 26 -12.98 17.87 17.71
N THR A 27 -14.16 17.51 17.21
CA THR A 27 -14.44 17.41 15.75
C THR A 27 -15.37 18.50 15.22
N ALA A 28 -15.81 19.46 16.03
CA ALA A 28 -16.91 20.35 15.65
C ALA A 28 -16.52 21.61 14.85
N GLU A 29 -15.22 21.85 14.59
CA GLU A 29 -14.76 23.06 13.87
C GLU A 29 -14.17 22.77 12.48
N ASP A 30 -13.94 21.50 12.11
CA ASP A 30 -13.43 21.12 10.77
C ASP A 30 -14.52 20.73 9.75
N ASP A 31 -15.78 20.58 10.19
CA ASP A 31 -16.88 20.11 9.33
C ASP A 31 -17.33 21.13 8.26
N ALA A 32 -16.95 22.40 8.38
CA ALA A 32 -17.40 23.44 7.45
C ALA A 32 -16.59 23.49 6.13
N LEU A 33 -15.37 22.93 6.10
CA LEU A 33 -14.50 22.91 4.92
C LEU A 33 -14.63 21.61 4.10
N GLY A 34 -15.01 20.50 4.73
CA GLY A 34 -15.23 19.22 4.02
C GLY A 34 -16.49 19.18 3.14
N ASP A 35 -17.47 20.05 3.38
CA ASP A 35 -18.76 20.01 2.66
C ASP A 35 -18.65 20.58 1.23
N ALA A 36 -17.69 21.48 0.97
CA ALA A 36 -17.52 22.13 -0.32
C ALA A 36 -16.99 21.19 -1.43
N GLY A 37 -16.05 20.30 -1.08
CA GLY A 37 -15.44 19.36 -2.01
C GLY A 37 -16.41 18.25 -2.45
N SER A 38 -17.13 17.67 -1.49
CA SER A 38 -18.16 16.66 -1.78
C SER A 38 -19.28 17.22 -2.66
N ALA A 39 -19.70 18.48 -2.44
CA ALA A 39 -20.69 19.16 -3.27
C ALA A 39 -20.19 19.38 -4.71
N TYR A 40 -18.91 19.70 -4.89
CA TYR A 40 -18.27 19.85 -6.20
C TYR A 40 -18.21 18.51 -6.96
N CYS A 41 -17.69 17.45 -6.34
CA CYS A 41 -17.62 16.11 -6.95
C CYS A 41 -19.03 15.59 -7.30
N GLY A 42 -20.02 15.83 -6.44
CA GLY A 42 -21.42 15.51 -6.72
C GLY A 42 -22.03 16.32 -7.88
N ALA A 43 -21.59 17.55 -8.12
CA ALA A 43 -22.01 18.35 -9.28
C ALA A 43 -21.40 17.82 -10.58
N VAL A 44 -20.09 17.52 -10.60
CA VAL A 44 -19.38 16.97 -11.77
C VAL A 44 -19.97 15.62 -12.18
N ALA A 45 -20.20 14.71 -11.23
CA ALA A 45 -20.79 13.40 -11.51
C ALA A 45 -22.20 13.53 -12.12
N ARG A 46 -23.03 14.46 -11.62
CA ARG A 46 -24.36 14.74 -12.20
C ARG A 46 -24.26 15.27 -13.62
N GLN A 47 -23.31 16.16 -13.90
CA GLN A 47 -23.09 16.70 -15.24
C GLN A 47 -22.61 15.62 -16.22
N CYS A 48 -21.75 14.70 -15.78
CA CYS A 48 -21.32 13.54 -16.56
C CYS A 48 -22.50 12.63 -16.91
N GLY A 49 -23.37 12.32 -15.94
CA GLY A 49 -24.58 11.51 -16.18
C GLY A 49 -25.54 12.15 -17.20
N LEU A 50 -25.75 13.47 -17.13
CA LEU A 50 -26.57 14.21 -18.10
C LEU A 50 -25.96 14.19 -19.51
N ALA A 51 -24.63 14.31 -19.63
CA ALA A 51 -23.94 14.19 -20.91
C ALA A 51 -24.08 12.78 -21.51
N CYS A 52 -23.95 11.74 -20.68
CA CYS A 52 -24.15 10.35 -21.11
C CYS A 52 -25.58 10.10 -21.62
N GLN A 53 -26.59 10.59 -20.91
CA GLN A 53 -27.99 10.44 -21.31
C GLN A 53 -28.32 11.16 -22.62
N GLY A 54 -27.67 12.30 -22.90
CA GLY A 54 -27.86 13.03 -24.16
C GLY A 54 -27.10 12.45 -25.35
N GLY A 55 -26.01 11.72 -25.12
CA GLY A 55 -25.10 11.22 -26.17
C GLY A 55 -25.24 9.73 -26.50
N THR A 56 -26.01 8.97 -25.73
CA THR A 56 -26.14 7.51 -25.91
C THR A 56 -27.60 7.06 -25.88
N GLU A 57 -27.90 6.00 -26.62
CA GLU A 57 -29.23 5.39 -26.61
C GLU A 57 -29.45 4.64 -25.29
N PRO A 58 -30.59 4.85 -24.58
CA PRO A 58 -30.86 4.19 -23.30
C PRO A 58 -30.80 2.66 -23.41
N GLY A 59 -30.01 2.01 -22.54
CA GLY A 59 -29.85 0.56 -22.52
C GLY A 59 -28.83 0.00 -23.51
N SER A 60 -28.16 0.86 -24.29
CA SER A 60 -27.06 0.45 -25.14
C SER A 60 -25.79 0.13 -24.34
N ALA A 61 -24.90 -0.69 -24.90
CA ALA A 61 -23.57 -0.93 -24.33
C ALA A 61 -22.76 0.38 -24.16
N ALA A 62 -22.97 1.35 -25.06
CA ALA A 62 -22.36 2.68 -24.97
C ALA A 62 -22.86 3.45 -23.74
N SER A 63 -24.15 3.37 -23.41
CA SER A 63 -24.71 4.00 -22.21
C SER A 63 -24.12 3.39 -20.93
N ALA A 64 -24.01 2.07 -20.85
CA ALA A 64 -23.41 1.38 -19.70
C ALA A 64 -21.91 1.71 -19.52
N ALA A 65 -21.15 1.79 -20.61
CA ALA A 65 -19.75 2.18 -20.56
C ALA A 65 -19.58 3.66 -20.13
N CYS A 66 -20.49 4.53 -20.57
CA CYS A 66 -20.49 5.94 -20.18
C CYS A 66 -20.79 6.11 -18.68
N GLU A 67 -21.80 5.41 -18.16
CA GLU A 67 -22.14 5.39 -16.73
C GLU A 67 -20.98 4.85 -15.87
N ALA A 68 -20.33 3.76 -16.30
CA ALA A 68 -19.18 3.22 -15.60
C ALA A 68 -18.01 4.23 -15.51
N ARG A 69 -17.74 4.94 -16.60
CA ARG A 69 -16.71 6.00 -16.61
C ARG A 69 -17.06 7.14 -15.66
N CYS A 70 -18.30 7.63 -15.67
CA CYS A 70 -18.73 8.68 -14.74
C CYS A 70 -18.63 8.23 -13.27
N ALA A 71 -18.89 6.96 -12.98
CA ALA A 71 -18.73 6.40 -11.64
C ALA A 71 -17.25 6.38 -11.20
N VAL A 72 -16.32 6.03 -12.11
CA VAL A 72 -14.87 6.07 -11.83
C VAL A 72 -14.39 7.50 -11.61
N GLU A 73 -14.80 8.45 -12.46
CA GLU A 73 -14.42 9.87 -12.31
C GLU A 73 -14.94 10.47 -11.00
N ARG A 74 -16.15 10.07 -10.57
CA ARG A 74 -16.70 10.42 -9.25
C ARG A 74 -15.84 9.87 -8.12
N ALA A 75 -15.53 8.57 -8.14
CA ALA A 75 -14.74 7.94 -7.10
C ALA A 75 -13.32 8.55 -7.01
N ALA A 76 -12.73 8.90 -8.15
CA ALA A 76 -11.44 9.58 -8.19
C ALA A 76 -11.51 10.99 -7.58
N CYS A 77 -12.57 11.75 -7.85
CA CYS A 77 -12.78 13.07 -7.26
C CYS A 77 -12.96 12.99 -5.74
N GLU A 78 -13.80 12.06 -5.25
CA GLU A 78 -14.00 11.83 -3.81
C GLU A 78 -12.68 11.39 -3.12
N ALA A 79 -11.85 10.58 -3.79
CA ALA A 79 -10.55 10.18 -3.26
C ALA A 79 -9.55 11.36 -3.19
N GLN A 80 -9.52 12.23 -4.21
CA GLN A 80 -8.67 13.42 -4.19
C GLN A 80 -9.10 14.44 -3.13
N ASP A 81 -10.41 14.65 -2.97
CA ASP A 81 -10.96 15.50 -1.93
C ASP A 81 -10.55 15.00 -0.54
N ALA A 82 -10.74 13.69 -0.29
CA ALA A 82 -10.30 13.05 0.93
C ALA A 82 -8.78 13.17 1.16
N LEU A 83 -7.96 13.07 0.12
CA LEU A 83 -6.51 13.26 0.23
C LEU A 83 -6.14 14.72 0.56
N SER A 84 -6.81 15.69 -0.05
CA SER A 84 -6.55 17.11 0.16
C SER A 84 -6.88 17.57 1.60
N GLY A 85 -7.90 16.97 2.23
CA GLY A 85 -8.20 17.20 3.64
C GLY A 85 -7.18 16.56 4.59
N VAL A 86 -6.42 15.57 4.10
CA VAL A 86 -5.46 14.78 4.89
C VAL A 86 -4.02 15.27 4.66
N GLU A 87 -3.76 16.11 3.66
CA GLU A 87 -2.45 16.69 3.34
C GLU A 87 -1.78 17.39 4.54
N PRO A 88 -2.46 18.27 5.31
CA PRO A 88 -1.85 18.91 6.49
C PRO A 88 -1.51 17.91 7.60
N TRP A 89 -2.31 16.85 7.73
CA TRP A 89 -2.05 15.78 8.68
C TRP A 89 -0.91 14.87 8.21
N LEU A 90 -0.80 14.60 6.92
CA LEU A 90 0.29 13.85 6.32
C LEU A 90 1.62 14.60 6.45
N ASP A 91 1.62 15.92 6.26
CA ASP A 91 2.80 16.76 6.46
C ASP A 91 3.26 16.74 7.93
N ASP A 92 2.34 16.89 8.89
CA ASP A 92 2.64 16.74 10.32
C ASP A 92 3.20 15.34 10.65
N LYS A 93 2.65 14.29 10.04
CA LYS A 93 3.14 12.92 10.23
C LYS A 93 4.49 12.68 9.57
N ALA A 94 4.72 13.25 8.40
CA ALA A 94 5.99 13.20 7.69
C ALA A 94 7.08 13.92 8.49
N GLU A 95 6.82 15.13 9.00
CA GLU A 95 7.75 15.86 9.86
C GLU A 95 8.04 15.12 11.17
N LYS A 96 7.02 14.50 11.78
CA LYS A 96 7.21 13.65 12.98
C LYS A 96 8.02 12.40 12.68
N LEU A 97 7.81 11.78 11.53
CA LEU A 97 8.59 10.62 11.08
C LEU A 97 10.03 11.03 10.78
N ASP A 98 10.25 12.14 10.10
CA ASP A 98 11.57 12.70 9.79
C ASP A 98 12.35 13.00 11.08
N ARG A 99 11.73 13.72 12.02
CA ARG A 99 12.28 13.95 13.37
C ARG A 99 12.57 12.66 14.14
N PHE A 100 11.75 11.63 13.96
CA PHE A 100 11.98 10.32 14.56
C PHE A 100 13.18 9.62 13.91
N MET A 101 13.31 9.68 12.59
CA MET A 101 14.44 9.12 11.83
C MET A 101 15.76 9.85 12.13
N ASP A 102 15.74 11.18 12.22
CA ASP A 102 16.88 11.99 12.68
C ASP A 102 17.40 11.52 14.05
N GLY A 103 16.49 11.07 14.92
CA GLY A 103 16.84 10.51 16.23
C GLY A 103 17.64 9.20 16.18
N PHE A 104 17.63 8.48 15.06
CA PHE A 104 18.49 7.30 14.83
C PHE A 104 19.80 7.66 14.15
N GLU A 105 19.85 8.77 13.41
CA GLU A 105 21.05 9.21 12.69
C GLU A 105 21.94 10.14 13.53
N ALA A 106 21.37 10.81 14.54
CA ALA A 106 22.05 11.80 15.38
C ALA A 106 22.96 11.21 16.49
N ASP A 107 23.74 10.17 16.18
CA ASP A 107 24.88 9.77 17.02
C ASP A 107 26.17 9.62 16.18
N PRO A 108 26.76 10.74 15.69
CA PRO A 108 28.05 10.72 15.00
C PRO A 108 29.24 10.44 15.94
N GLU A 109 29.00 10.31 17.26
CA GLU A 109 29.99 9.94 18.27
C GLU A 109 29.72 8.56 18.90
N ALA A 110 28.98 7.68 18.20
CA ALA A 110 28.91 6.27 18.57
C ALA A 110 30.32 5.66 18.53
N ASP A 111 30.84 5.39 19.71
CA ASP A 111 32.08 4.67 20.01
C ASP A 111 32.25 3.48 19.03
N PRO A 112 33.40 3.31 18.34
CA PRO A 112 33.65 2.18 17.44
C PRO A 112 33.60 0.79 18.11
N GLY A 113 33.28 0.73 19.41
CA GLY A 113 32.94 -0.49 20.15
C GLY A 113 31.44 -0.81 20.27
N ASP A 114 30.51 -0.04 19.70
CA ASP A 114 29.07 -0.31 19.84
C ASP A 114 28.60 -1.47 18.92
N PRO A 115 28.15 -2.62 19.48
CA PRO A 115 27.61 -3.75 18.72
C PRO A 115 26.24 -3.48 18.07
N GLY A 116 25.79 -2.23 18.01
CA GLY A 116 24.61 -1.76 17.29
C GLY A 116 24.82 -1.46 15.80
N ALA A 117 26.05 -1.58 15.28
CA ALA A 117 26.38 -1.31 13.89
C ALA A 117 25.51 -2.13 12.91
N VAL A 118 24.76 -1.42 12.06
CA VAL A 118 23.99 -2.04 10.98
C VAL A 118 24.98 -2.81 10.08
N PRO A 119 24.79 -4.13 9.88
CA PRO A 119 25.74 -4.93 9.12
C PRO A 119 25.90 -4.39 7.70
N SER A 120 27.15 -4.37 7.22
CA SER A 120 27.49 -3.85 5.89
C SER A 120 26.70 -4.55 4.77
N PRO A 121 26.38 -3.83 3.67
CA PRO A 121 25.51 -4.32 2.60
C PRO A 121 25.87 -5.68 2.00
N GLY A 122 27.15 -6.08 2.04
CA GLY A 122 27.65 -7.31 1.43
C GLY A 122 27.40 -8.61 2.20
N GLU A 123 26.91 -8.56 3.44
CA GLU A 123 26.73 -9.75 4.29
C GLU A 123 25.28 -9.91 4.81
N ARG A 124 24.31 -9.30 4.14
CA ARG A 124 22.90 -9.44 4.53
C ARG A 124 22.32 -10.77 4.04
N THR A 125 22.69 -11.85 4.73
CA THR A 125 22.00 -13.15 4.58
C THR A 125 20.69 -13.14 5.37
N SER A 126 19.77 -14.05 5.04
CA SER A 126 18.53 -14.23 5.82
C SER A 126 18.83 -14.57 7.29
N GLU A 127 19.93 -15.24 7.56
CA GLU A 127 20.43 -15.55 8.90
C GLU A 127 20.93 -14.29 9.62
N ALA A 128 21.66 -13.42 8.93
CA ALA A 128 22.08 -12.12 9.47
C ALA A 128 20.86 -11.22 9.79
N CYS A 129 19.86 -11.19 8.91
CA CYS A 129 18.61 -10.45 9.15
C CYS A 129 17.84 -10.98 10.38
N ARG A 130 17.84 -12.30 10.59
CA ARG A 130 17.24 -12.92 11.78
C ARG A 130 17.98 -12.53 13.05
N ALA A 131 19.31 -12.65 13.04
CA ALA A 131 20.15 -12.29 14.18
C ALA A 131 19.99 -10.81 14.57
N ALA A 132 19.94 -9.91 13.56
CA ALA A 132 19.69 -8.49 13.78
C ALA A 132 18.31 -8.22 14.41
N ARG A 133 17.26 -8.95 13.99
CA ARG A 133 15.95 -8.85 14.64
C ARG A 133 16.02 -9.29 16.10
N ASP A 134 16.66 -10.43 16.38
CA ASP A 134 16.70 -10.98 17.73
C ASP A 134 17.47 -10.04 18.68
N GLN A 135 18.53 -9.38 18.19
CA GLN A 135 19.22 -8.31 18.92
C GLN A 135 18.34 -7.06 19.12
N CYS A 136 17.54 -6.67 18.11
CA CYS A 136 16.57 -5.60 18.22
C CYS A 136 15.52 -5.88 19.31
N MET A 137 14.94 -7.08 19.31
CA MET A 137 13.96 -7.53 20.31
C MET A 137 14.55 -7.50 21.72
N SER A 138 15.78 -8.01 21.89
CA SER A 138 16.47 -7.97 23.19
C SER A 138 16.68 -6.54 23.71
N ARG A 139 16.89 -5.56 22.83
CA ARG A 139 16.99 -4.14 23.22
C ARG A 139 15.64 -3.55 23.59
N CYS A 140 14.57 -3.92 22.87
CA CYS A 140 13.20 -3.53 23.21
C CYS A 140 12.82 -4.02 24.61
N ASP A 141 13.10 -5.29 24.92
CA ASP A 141 12.81 -5.89 26.22
C ASP A 141 13.58 -5.20 27.36
N ALA A 142 14.83 -4.81 27.12
CA ALA A 142 15.64 -4.11 28.10
C ALA A 142 15.19 -2.65 28.33
N ARG A 143 14.65 -1.98 27.29
CA ARG A 143 14.30 -0.57 27.33
C ARG A 143 12.88 -0.30 27.81
N PHE A 144 11.93 -1.17 27.46
CA PHE A 144 10.50 -0.91 27.66
C PHE A 144 9.87 -1.93 28.63
N GLY A 145 9.53 -1.45 29.83
CA GLY A 145 8.83 -2.23 30.83
C GLY A 145 7.31 -2.31 30.62
N ASP A 146 6.72 -1.38 29.87
CA ASP A 146 5.29 -1.38 29.55
C ASP A 146 4.99 -2.09 28.22
N ASP A 147 3.83 -2.75 28.15
CA ASP A 147 3.47 -3.57 26.99
C ASP A 147 3.13 -2.71 25.75
N TYR A 148 2.69 -1.46 25.94
CA TYR A 148 2.34 -0.58 24.83
C TYR A 148 3.58 -0.13 24.06
N ALA A 149 4.59 0.42 24.75
CA ALA A 149 5.85 0.83 24.14
C ALA A 149 6.61 -0.37 23.56
N ARG A 150 6.51 -1.55 24.20
CA ARG A 150 7.08 -2.80 23.67
C ARG A 150 6.47 -3.14 22.30
N SER A 151 5.15 -3.11 22.17
CA SER A 151 4.47 -3.42 20.89
C SER A 151 4.89 -2.47 19.74
N GLY A 152 5.13 -1.19 20.05
CA GLY A 152 5.69 -0.24 19.10
C GLY A 152 7.11 -0.62 18.67
N CYS A 153 7.97 -0.96 19.64
CA CYS A 153 9.35 -1.38 19.37
C CYS A 153 9.42 -2.69 18.56
N GLU A 154 8.56 -3.66 18.87
CA GLU A 154 8.45 -4.92 18.12
C GLU A 154 8.08 -4.69 16.65
N SER A 155 7.17 -3.74 16.39
CA SER A 155 6.76 -3.36 15.04
C SER A 155 7.94 -2.80 14.24
N VAL A 156 8.78 -1.97 14.85
CA VAL A 156 10.01 -1.44 14.22
C VAL A 156 11.01 -2.58 13.96
N CYS A 157 11.23 -3.48 14.90
CA CYS A 157 12.12 -4.64 14.70
C CYS A 157 11.64 -5.56 13.57
N ALA A 158 10.33 -5.77 13.47
CA ALA A 158 9.73 -6.56 12.39
C ALA A 158 9.92 -5.87 11.03
N LEU A 159 9.70 -4.56 10.96
CA LEU A 159 9.93 -3.77 9.75
C LEU A 159 11.40 -3.82 9.31
N ASN A 160 12.33 -3.61 10.24
CA ASN A 160 13.77 -3.69 9.95
C ASN A 160 14.18 -5.05 9.40
N ARG A 161 13.62 -6.14 9.93
CA ARG A 161 13.83 -7.49 9.38
C ARG A 161 13.29 -7.60 7.96
N ALA A 162 12.05 -7.16 7.72
CA ALA A 162 11.44 -7.23 6.40
C ALA A 162 12.27 -6.46 5.36
N THR A 163 12.74 -5.25 5.70
CA THR A 163 13.62 -4.44 4.84
C THR A 163 14.97 -5.12 4.60
N CYS A 164 15.56 -5.73 5.62
CA CYS A 164 16.80 -6.49 5.48
C CYS A 164 16.62 -7.67 4.51
N GLU A 165 15.58 -8.49 4.70
CA GLU A 165 15.27 -9.63 3.84
C GLU A 165 14.93 -9.20 2.41
N ALA A 166 14.15 -8.13 2.25
CA ALA A 166 13.83 -7.57 0.94
C ALA A 166 15.09 -7.10 0.20
N THR A 167 16.02 -6.43 0.90
CA THR A 167 17.27 -5.99 0.27
C THR A 167 18.17 -7.18 -0.07
N ALA A 168 18.26 -8.18 0.81
CA ALA A 168 18.99 -9.42 0.54
C ALA A 168 18.43 -10.15 -0.70
N GLY A 169 17.10 -10.22 -0.81
CA GLY A 169 16.42 -10.76 -1.98
C GLY A 169 16.68 -9.95 -3.26
N LEU A 170 16.67 -8.62 -3.16
CA LEU A 170 16.95 -7.74 -4.29
C LEU A 170 18.39 -7.87 -4.78
N GLU A 171 19.37 -7.93 -3.88
CA GLU A 171 20.77 -8.18 -4.27
C GLU A 171 20.94 -9.56 -4.91
N THR A 172 20.21 -10.56 -4.44
CA THR A 172 20.18 -11.90 -5.07
C THR A 172 19.53 -11.86 -6.46
N ALA A 173 18.49 -11.05 -6.64
CA ALA A 173 17.75 -10.91 -7.89
C ALA A 173 18.41 -9.94 -8.89
N ARG A 174 19.33 -9.07 -8.44
CA ARG A 174 20.02 -8.07 -9.26
C ARG A 174 20.54 -8.62 -10.60
N PRO A 175 21.29 -9.73 -10.68
CA PRO A 175 21.77 -10.25 -11.97
C PRO A 175 20.66 -10.72 -12.90
N LEU A 176 19.51 -11.17 -12.36
CA LEU A 176 18.35 -11.52 -13.17
C LEU A 176 17.65 -10.27 -13.69
N ILE A 177 17.49 -9.26 -12.83
CA ILE A 177 16.89 -7.96 -13.19
C ILE A 177 17.71 -7.28 -14.28
N GLU A 178 19.04 -7.28 -14.16
CA GLU A 178 19.96 -6.71 -15.16
C GLU A 178 19.79 -7.43 -16.51
N ARG A 179 19.75 -8.78 -16.52
CA ARG A 179 19.55 -9.57 -17.74
C ARG A 179 18.20 -9.30 -18.42
N GLU A 180 17.12 -9.23 -17.66
CA GLU A 180 15.79 -8.93 -18.20
C GLU A 180 15.66 -7.47 -18.63
N ALA A 181 16.31 -6.55 -17.94
CA ALA A 181 16.38 -5.15 -18.34
C ALA A 181 17.13 -4.98 -19.68
N GLU A 182 18.25 -5.66 -19.87
CA GLU A 182 18.97 -5.72 -21.15
C GLU A 182 18.09 -6.30 -22.26
N ARG A 183 17.43 -7.44 -22.00
CA ARG A 183 16.52 -8.08 -22.96
C ARG A 183 15.35 -7.16 -23.37
N LEU A 184 14.77 -6.43 -22.41
CA LEU A 184 13.72 -5.46 -22.68
C LEU A 184 14.24 -4.26 -23.49
N GLN A 185 15.43 -3.76 -23.18
CA GLN A 185 16.07 -2.68 -23.94
C GLN A 185 16.32 -3.11 -25.40
N ASP A 186 16.87 -4.30 -25.61
CA ASP A 186 17.08 -4.88 -26.95
C ASP A 186 15.77 -5.00 -27.74
N PHE A 187 14.69 -5.42 -27.07
CA PHE A 187 13.36 -5.50 -27.68
C PHE A 187 12.84 -4.11 -28.11
N PHE A 188 12.96 -3.10 -27.25
CA PHE A 188 12.54 -1.74 -27.59
C PHE A 188 13.42 -1.10 -28.68
N ASP A 189 14.72 -1.38 -28.68
CA ASP A 189 15.63 -0.89 -29.71
C ASP A 189 15.40 -1.58 -31.05
N ALA A 190 15.06 -2.88 -31.07
CA ALA A 190 14.61 -3.57 -32.28
C ALA A 190 13.29 -2.98 -32.82
N LEU A 191 12.31 -2.72 -31.95
CA LEU A 191 11.07 -2.04 -32.32
C LEU A 191 11.30 -0.64 -32.90
N ARG A 192 12.24 0.11 -32.31
CA ARG A 192 12.60 1.47 -32.77
C ARG A 192 13.47 1.45 -34.04
N GLY A 193 14.24 0.39 -34.25
CA GLY A 193 15.18 0.22 -35.35
C GLY A 193 14.63 -0.47 -36.61
N HIS A 194 13.40 -0.98 -36.62
CA HIS A 194 12.79 -1.58 -37.80
C HIS A 194 12.06 -0.56 -38.68
N GLY A 195 12.88 0.09 -39.51
CA GLY A 195 12.53 0.40 -40.89
C GLY A 195 12.99 -0.68 -41.89
N ASP A 196 14.09 -1.42 -41.66
CA ASP A 196 14.76 -2.12 -42.79
C ASP A 196 15.37 -3.53 -42.55
N THR A 197 15.22 -4.18 -41.39
CA THR A 197 15.76 -5.56 -41.22
C THR A 197 14.62 -6.59 -41.10
N PRO A 198 14.54 -7.61 -41.98
CA PRO A 198 13.52 -8.65 -41.87
C PRO A 198 13.76 -9.50 -40.62
N PRO A 199 12.69 -9.93 -39.91
CA PRO A 199 12.82 -10.70 -38.68
C PRO A 199 13.49 -12.07 -38.96
N PRO A 200 14.33 -12.57 -38.03
CA PRO A 200 14.85 -13.93 -38.12
C PRO A 200 13.70 -14.95 -38.07
N PRO A 201 13.81 -16.09 -38.78
CA PRO A 201 12.80 -17.13 -38.74
C PRO A 201 12.64 -17.68 -37.31
N PRO A 202 11.42 -18.01 -36.88
CA PRO A 202 11.20 -18.58 -35.55
C PRO A 202 12.00 -19.88 -35.37
N PRO A 203 12.50 -20.17 -34.14
CA PRO A 203 13.16 -21.43 -33.87
C PRO A 203 12.20 -22.61 -34.15
N PRO A 204 12.72 -23.76 -34.62
CA PRO A 204 11.91 -24.96 -34.80
C PRO A 204 11.24 -25.36 -33.49
N LEU A 205 9.93 -25.63 -33.53
CA LEU A 205 9.12 -26.04 -32.36
C LEU A 205 9.57 -27.38 -31.74
N ASP A 206 10.50 -28.09 -32.38
CA ASP A 206 11.04 -29.37 -31.94
C ASP A 206 12.45 -29.27 -31.34
N ALA A 207 12.97 -28.06 -31.10
CA ALA A 207 14.23 -27.92 -30.39
C ALA A 207 14.03 -28.30 -28.91
N PRO A 208 14.73 -29.32 -28.38
CA PRO A 208 14.67 -29.62 -26.95
C PRO A 208 15.14 -28.39 -26.18
N ASP A 209 14.31 -27.96 -25.23
CA ASP A 209 14.63 -26.89 -24.30
C ASP A 209 15.92 -27.28 -23.55
N PRO A 210 17.07 -26.60 -23.78
CA PRO A 210 18.32 -26.98 -23.14
C PRO A 210 18.31 -26.74 -21.63
N ASP A 211 17.30 -26.04 -21.12
CA ASP A 211 17.12 -25.72 -19.70
C ASP A 211 15.95 -26.52 -19.07
N GLY A 212 15.35 -27.43 -19.83
CA GLY A 212 14.16 -28.20 -19.47
C GLY A 212 14.43 -29.50 -18.69
N ASP A 213 15.40 -29.53 -17.78
CA ASP A 213 15.65 -30.69 -16.91
C ASP A 213 15.66 -30.28 -15.43
N GLY A 214 14.47 -30.27 -14.84
CA GLY A 214 14.30 -29.95 -13.43
C GLY A 214 12.87 -30.13 -12.94
N ILE A 215 12.30 -31.32 -13.19
CA ILE A 215 11.08 -31.82 -12.56
C ILE A 215 11.11 -31.51 -11.04
N LEU A 216 10.22 -30.61 -10.61
CA LEU A 216 9.78 -30.54 -9.22
C LEU A 216 8.87 -31.75 -8.98
N ASP A 217 9.47 -32.86 -8.56
CA ASP A 217 8.75 -33.91 -7.84
C ASP A 217 8.35 -33.33 -6.47
N ILE A 218 7.06 -33.10 -6.28
CA ILE A 218 6.40 -32.84 -4.99
C ILE A 218 5.72 -34.15 -4.56
#